data_AF-R6REM1-F1
#
_entry.id   AF-R6REM1-F1
#
_cell.length_a   1.000
_cell.length_b   1.000
_cell.length_c   1.000
_cell.angle_alpha   90.00
_cell.angle_beta   90.00
_cell.angle_gamma   90.00
#
_symmetry.space_group_name_H-M   'P 1'
#
loop_
_entity.id
_entity.type
_entity.pdbx_description
1 polymer ?
#
loop_
_entity_poly.entity_id
_entity_poly.type
_entity_poly.pdbx_seq_one_letter_code
_entity_poly.pdbx_strand_id
1 'polypeptide(L)'
;MKRNKKRFIIFLIFIVFIGACAAVYFGYGSTMINPDNEQSIINVLSTDKSNPINILATKKYGNRFLVLYTDPVKVKENENSSCFSTFVKNKFYKNRYSASSIGTGDGTEIQVEGTELEDASLQKDTRVFAIANVATEETKCSIFEIDPETNQYINRLDIIDVPKNQPYIIVKEYKTKSKNSVLIAYDGIVELEQLNAEY
;
A
#
# COMPACT_ATOMS: atom_id res chain seq x y z
N MET A 1 47.77 -34.56 17.71
CA MET A 1 47.76 -33.07 17.61
C MET A 1 47.16 -32.47 16.31
N LYS A 2 47.40 -33.03 15.11
CA LYS A 2 46.88 -32.48 13.83
C LYS A 2 45.34 -32.49 13.67
N ARG A 3 44.64 -33.47 14.25
CA ARG A 3 43.17 -33.62 14.11
C ARG A 3 42.36 -32.52 14.82
N ASN A 4 42.86 -32.03 15.96
CA ASN A 4 42.22 -30.97 16.74
C ASN A 4 42.43 -29.60 16.07
N LYS A 5 43.57 -29.36 15.43
CA LYS A 5 43.82 -28.15 14.62
C LYS A 5 42.88 -28.07 13.41
N LYS A 6 42.67 -29.17 12.68
CA LYS A 6 41.71 -29.21 11.56
C LYS A 6 40.27 -28.94 12.02
N ARG A 7 39.83 -29.54 13.14
CA ARG A 7 38.50 -29.29 13.72
C ARG A 7 38.34 -27.84 14.18
N PHE A 8 39.38 -27.26 14.77
CA PHE A 8 39.39 -25.84 15.17
C PHE A 8 39.30 -24.90 13.96
N ILE A 9 40.05 -25.17 12.89
CA ILE A 9 39.97 -24.38 11.65
C ILE A 9 38.57 -24.48 11.03
N ILE A 10 37.98 -25.67 10.97
CA ILE A 10 36.61 -25.86 10.45
C ILE A 10 35.60 -25.09 11.29
N PHE A 11 35.73 -25.13 12.62
CA PHE A 11 34.87 -24.38 13.54
C PHE A 11 34.98 -22.86 13.33
N LEU A 12 36.20 -22.34 13.12
CA LEU A 12 36.44 -20.92 12.85
C LEU A 12 35.81 -20.48 11.53
N ILE A 13 35.94 -21.29 10.48
CA ILE A 13 35.28 -21.04 9.19
C ILE A 13 33.76 -21.02 9.36
N PHE A 14 33.20 -21.91 10.18
CA PHE A 14 31.76 -21.97 10.42
C PHE A 14 31.24 -20.72 11.14
N ILE A 15 31.97 -20.19 12.13
CA ILE A 15 31.62 -18.94 12.81
C ILE A 15 31.64 -17.77 11.82
N VAL A 16 32.69 -17.66 11.00
CA VAL A 16 32.78 -16.59 9.98
C VAL A 16 31.63 -16.70 8.98
N PHE A 17 31.27 -17.91 8.57
CA PHE A 17 30.15 -18.15 7.67
C PHE A 17 28.81 -17.75 8.30
N ILE A 18 28.53 -18.14 9.55
CA ILE A 18 27.33 -17.70 10.27
C ILE A 18 27.29 -16.18 10.38
N GLY A 19 28.41 -15.55 10.72
CA GLY A 19 28.51 -14.09 10.80
C GLY A 19 28.18 -13.40 9.47
N ALA A 20 28.71 -13.93 8.36
CA ALA A 20 28.41 -13.44 7.02
C ALA A 20 26.93 -13.62 6.67
N CYS A 21 26.34 -14.79 6.94
CA CYS A 21 24.91 -15.04 6.72
C CYS A 21 24.03 -14.10 7.56
N ALA A 22 24.40 -13.84 8.81
CA ALA A 22 23.69 -12.91 9.67
C ALA A 22 23.77 -11.48 9.13
N ALA A 23 24.94 -11.02 8.68
CA ALA A 23 25.11 -9.69 8.09
C ALA A 23 24.24 -9.50 6.83
N VAL A 24 24.19 -10.50 5.94
CA VAL A 24 23.31 -10.48 4.77
C VAL A 24 21.83 -10.44 5.19
N TYR A 25 21.44 -11.23 6.18
CA TYR A 25 20.07 -11.25 6.69
C TYR A 25 19.67 -9.87 7.24
N PHE A 26 20.45 -9.32 8.17
CA PHE A 26 20.15 -8.01 8.76
C PHE A 26 20.23 -6.86 7.74
N GLY A 27 21.17 -6.93 6.79
CA GLY A 27 21.32 -5.94 5.72
C GLY A 27 20.16 -5.94 4.74
N TYR A 28 19.62 -7.10 4.38
CA TYR A 28 18.41 -7.16 3.53
C TYR A 28 17.15 -6.79 4.32
N GLY A 29 17.07 -7.16 5.60
CA GLY A 29 15.94 -6.78 6.46
C GLY A 29 15.82 -5.28 6.73
N SER A 30 16.89 -4.49 6.54
CA SER A 30 16.87 -3.03 6.74
C SER A 30 16.36 -2.25 5.53
N THR A 31 16.30 -2.86 4.35
CA THR A 31 15.69 -2.25 3.14
C THR A 31 14.17 -2.39 3.10
N MET A 32 13.61 -3.18 4.01
CA MET A 32 12.17 -3.41 4.14
C MET A 32 11.53 -2.46 5.15
N ILE A 33 10.25 -2.18 4.96
CA ILE A 33 9.48 -1.37 5.90
C ILE A 33 9.20 -2.16 7.17
N ASN A 34 9.52 -1.53 8.30
CA ASN A 34 8.93 -1.86 9.60
C ASN A 34 7.74 -0.93 9.86
N PRO A 35 6.50 -1.44 9.92
CA PRO A 35 5.33 -0.60 10.10
C PRO A 35 5.23 0.03 11.49
N ASP A 36 5.99 -0.48 12.47
CA ASP A 36 6.02 0.04 13.84
C ASP A 36 7.17 1.04 14.04
N ASN A 37 7.85 1.44 12.96
CA ASN A 37 8.92 2.42 12.97
C ASN A 37 8.73 3.41 11.82
N GLU A 38 8.27 4.61 12.14
CA GLU A 38 8.02 5.68 11.18
C GLU A 38 9.26 6.03 10.34
N GLN A 39 10.44 6.09 10.96
CA GLN A 39 11.70 6.35 10.24
C GLN A 39 11.99 5.26 9.22
N SER A 40 11.61 4.00 9.48
CA SER A 40 11.73 2.92 8.50
C SER A 40 10.86 3.17 7.27
N ILE A 41 9.66 3.72 7.45
CA ILE A 41 8.73 4.06 6.36
C ILE A 41 9.33 5.20 5.54
N ILE A 42 9.73 6.28 6.20
CA ILE A 42 10.37 7.47 5.58
C ILE A 42 11.64 7.07 4.81
N ASN A 43 12.47 6.19 5.38
CA ASN A 43 13.70 5.72 4.75
C ASN A 43 13.46 4.86 3.51
N VAL A 44 12.32 4.19 3.40
CA VAL A 44 12.00 3.40 2.20
C VAL A 44 11.31 4.27 1.14
N LEU A 45 10.39 5.15 1.56
CA LEU A 45 9.54 5.89 0.63
C LEU A 45 10.11 7.23 0.15
N SER A 46 10.93 7.92 0.95
CA SER A 46 11.41 9.25 0.54
C SER A 46 12.40 9.17 -0.60
N THR A 47 12.09 9.86 -1.70
CA THR A 47 13.00 10.01 -2.84
C THR A 47 14.23 10.85 -2.44
N ASP A 48 14.02 11.92 -1.67
CA ASP A 48 15.07 12.76 -1.08
C ASP A 48 15.07 12.61 0.45
N LYS A 49 16.20 12.22 1.04
CA LYS A 49 16.33 12.06 2.51
C LYS A 49 16.48 13.37 3.26
N SER A 50 16.90 14.44 2.57
CA SER A 50 17.02 15.77 3.15
C SER A 50 15.68 16.52 3.21
N ASN A 51 14.72 16.10 2.39
CA ASN A 51 13.35 16.61 2.36
C ASN A 51 12.36 15.43 2.38
N PRO A 52 12.22 14.75 3.53
CA PRO A 52 11.50 13.49 3.62
C PRO A 52 9.99 13.65 3.38
N ILE A 53 9.34 12.52 3.08
CA ILE A 53 7.87 12.46 2.98
C ILE A 53 7.20 12.82 4.30
N ASN A 54 5.93 13.24 4.22
CA ASN A 54 5.05 13.34 5.38
C ASN A 54 4.00 12.21 5.32
N ILE A 55 3.96 11.38 6.36
CA ILE A 55 3.01 10.26 6.45
C ILE A 55 1.67 10.80 6.97
N LEU A 56 0.61 10.58 6.18
CA LEU A 56 -0.73 11.06 6.50
C LEU A 56 -1.57 10.00 7.19
N ALA A 57 -1.53 8.76 6.70
CA ALA A 57 -2.24 7.64 7.30
C ALA A 57 -1.53 6.32 7.02
N THR A 58 -1.70 5.34 7.92
CA THR A 58 -1.24 3.97 7.70
C THR A 58 -2.30 2.96 8.10
N LYS A 59 -2.28 1.78 7.45
CA LYS A 59 -3.22 0.69 7.77
C LYS A 59 -2.58 -0.67 7.54
N LYS A 60 -2.82 -1.61 8.46
CA LYS A 60 -2.53 -3.04 8.26
C LYS A 60 -3.84 -3.76 7.91
N TYR A 61 -3.80 -4.60 6.89
CA TYR A 61 -4.91 -5.49 6.53
C TYR A 61 -4.34 -6.81 6.00
N GLY A 62 -4.67 -7.93 6.65
CA GLY A 62 -4.10 -9.23 6.29
C GLY A 62 -2.58 -9.23 6.24
N ASN A 63 -2.01 -9.56 5.08
CA ASN A 63 -0.57 -9.51 4.79
C ASN A 63 -0.11 -8.18 4.17
N ARG A 64 -0.96 -7.15 4.15
CA ARG A 64 -0.68 -5.85 3.54
C ARG A 64 -0.41 -4.77 4.58
N PHE A 65 0.49 -3.86 4.22
CA PHE A 65 0.69 -2.59 4.90
C PHE A 65 0.50 -1.47 3.88
N LEU A 66 -0.31 -0.48 4.24
CA LEU A 66 -0.77 0.60 3.38
C LEU A 66 -0.29 1.91 3.96
N VAL A 67 0.22 2.81 3.11
CA VAL A 67 0.75 4.11 3.52
C VAL A 67 0.24 5.18 2.56
N LEU A 68 -0.45 6.18 3.11
CA LEU A 68 -0.80 7.41 2.44
C LEU A 68 0.17 8.50 2.91
N TYR A 69 0.78 9.21 1.98
CA TYR A 69 1.81 10.22 2.28
C TYR A 69 1.86 11.31 1.21
N THR A 70 2.49 12.43 1.53
CA THR A 70 2.90 13.45 0.56
C THR A 70 4.41 13.40 0.38
N ASP A 71 4.90 13.46 -0.87
CA ASP A 71 6.33 13.58 -1.17
C ASP A 71 6.63 15.00 -1.66
N PRO A 72 7.37 15.81 -0.88
CA PRO A 72 7.72 17.18 -1.27
C PRO A 72 8.42 17.32 -2.63
N VAL A 73 9.04 16.25 -3.14
CA VAL A 73 9.65 16.25 -4.47
C VAL A 73 8.57 16.16 -5.55
N LYS A 74 7.52 15.37 -5.33
CA LYS A 74 6.39 15.19 -6.27
C LYS A 74 5.37 16.32 -6.17
N VAL A 75 5.20 16.89 -4.98
CA VAL A 75 4.29 18.04 -4.71
C VAL A 75 4.71 19.30 -5.49
N LYS A 76 5.96 19.42 -5.93
CA LYS A 76 6.40 20.54 -6.80
C LYS A 76 5.67 20.58 -8.16
N GLU A 77 5.03 19.48 -8.56
CA GLU A 77 4.29 19.39 -9.83
C GLU A 77 2.77 19.58 -9.63
N ASN A 78 2.25 19.35 -8.41
CA ASN A 78 0.87 19.63 -7.99
C ASN A 78 0.77 19.73 -6.46
N GLU A 79 0.32 20.89 -5.94
CA GLU A 79 0.22 21.19 -4.51
C GLU A 79 -0.70 20.22 -3.72
N ASN A 80 -1.62 19.55 -4.41
CA ASN A 80 -2.55 18.58 -3.83
C ASN A 80 -2.16 17.11 -4.08
N SER A 81 -0.95 16.84 -4.57
CA SER A 81 -0.54 15.46 -4.87
C SER A 81 -0.29 14.63 -3.61
N SER A 82 -0.96 13.49 -3.55
CA SER A 82 -0.73 12.44 -2.58
C SER A 82 -0.10 11.23 -3.23
N CYS A 83 0.40 10.31 -2.40
CA CYS A 83 0.85 9.01 -2.85
C CYS A 83 0.24 7.95 -1.93
N PHE A 84 -0.35 6.92 -2.52
CA PHE A 84 -0.77 5.72 -1.82
C PHE A 84 0.10 4.52 -2.21
N SER A 85 0.79 3.93 -1.24
CA SER A 85 1.67 2.79 -1.48
C SER A 85 1.25 1.57 -0.67
N THR A 86 1.38 0.39 -1.29
CA THR A 86 1.06 -0.88 -0.67
C THR A 86 2.27 -1.81 -0.62
N PHE A 87 2.37 -2.52 0.50
CA PHE A 87 3.49 -3.40 0.79
C PHE A 87 2.97 -4.76 1.24
N VAL A 88 3.70 -5.82 0.88
CA VAL A 88 3.38 -7.20 1.27
C VAL A 88 4.32 -7.67 2.37
N LYS A 89 3.74 -8.30 3.38
CA LYS A 89 4.45 -8.90 4.50
C LYS A 89 5.42 -9.95 3.98
N ASN A 90 6.68 -9.79 4.35
CA ASN A 90 7.72 -10.73 3.98
C ASN A 90 7.54 -12.07 4.73
N LYS A 91 7.77 -13.19 4.04
CA LYS A 91 7.64 -14.54 4.60
C LYS A 91 8.75 -14.89 5.59
N PHE A 92 9.95 -14.32 5.43
CA PHE A 92 11.16 -14.70 6.16
C PHE A 92 11.58 -13.68 7.22
N TYR A 93 11.07 -12.45 7.14
CA TYR A 93 11.38 -11.38 8.07
C TYR A 93 10.15 -11.01 8.90
N LYS A 94 10.26 -11.20 10.22
CA LYS A 94 9.19 -10.87 11.15
C LYS A 94 8.89 -9.38 11.10
N ASN A 95 7.63 -9.04 10.85
CA ASN A 95 7.14 -7.66 10.84
C ASN A 95 7.94 -6.75 9.88
N ARG A 96 8.23 -7.27 8.69
CA ARG A 96 8.84 -6.53 7.60
C ARG A 96 7.99 -6.68 6.34
N TYR A 97 7.90 -5.60 5.59
CA TYR A 97 7.08 -5.52 4.39
C TYR A 97 7.94 -5.05 3.21
N SER A 98 7.76 -5.71 2.07
CA SER A 98 8.43 -5.41 0.82
C SER A 98 7.45 -4.70 -0.11
N ALA A 99 7.92 -3.76 -0.94
CA ALA A 99 7.07 -3.09 -1.91
C ALA A 99 6.49 -4.14 -2.88
N SER A 100 5.16 -4.24 -2.99
CA SER A 100 4.51 -5.13 -3.97
C SER A 100 4.24 -4.45 -5.30
N SER A 101 4.08 -3.13 -5.26
CA SER A 101 3.96 -2.22 -6.39
C SER A 101 3.95 -0.81 -5.81
N ILE A 102 4.80 0.07 -6.33
CA ILE A 102 4.65 1.51 -6.05
C ILE A 102 3.67 1.99 -7.12
N GLY A 103 2.38 1.96 -6.80
CA GLY A 103 1.42 2.75 -7.55
C GLY A 103 1.70 4.21 -7.21
N THR A 104 2.41 4.92 -8.07
CA THR A 104 2.24 6.37 -8.15
C THR A 104 0.89 6.58 -8.80
N GLY A 105 -0.15 6.83 -8.01
CA GLY A 105 -1.26 7.60 -8.53
C GLY A 105 -0.68 8.96 -8.90
N ASP A 106 -0.51 9.24 -10.19
CA ASP A 106 -0.34 10.62 -10.69
C ASP A 106 -1.71 11.32 -10.60
N GLY A 107 -2.30 11.30 -9.40
CA GLY A 107 -3.61 11.88 -9.11
C GLY A 107 -3.47 13.38 -8.96
N THR A 108 -3.41 14.08 -10.08
CA THR A 108 -3.80 15.49 -10.09
C THR A 108 -5.31 15.54 -9.83
N GLU A 109 -5.69 16.13 -8.69
CA GLU A 109 -7.06 16.39 -8.20
C GLU A 109 -7.80 15.19 -7.59
N ILE A 110 -8.11 15.29 -6.28
CA ILE A 110 -9.00 14.48 -5.44
C ILE A 110 -9.41 13.14 -6.09
N GLN A 111 -8.48 12.19 -6.13
CA GLN A 111 -8.81 10.80 -6.42
C GLN A 111 -8.74 10.05 -5.10
N VAL A 112 -9.86 9.46 -4.72
CA VAL A 112 -9.83 8.44 -3.69
C VAL A 112 -9.02 7.28 -4.24
N GLU A 113 -7.79 7.10 -3.74
CA GLU A 113 -6.88 6.11 -4.27
C GLU A 113 -7.38 4.72 -3.86
N GLY A 114 -7.71 3.94 -4.88
CA GLY A 114 -8.27 2.61 -4.80
C GLY A 114 -7.28 1.55 -5.23
N THR A 115 -7.00 0.55 -4.41
CA THR A 115 -6.26 -0.62 -4.90
C THR A 115 -6.83 -1.93 -4.41
N GLU A 116 -6.87 -2.90 -5.33
CA GLU A 116 -7.25 -4.26 -5.01
C GLU A 116 -6.13 -4.93 -4.22
N LEU A 117 -6.46 -5.46 -3.04
CA LEU A 117 -5.53 -6.26 -2.26
C LEU A 117 -5.76 -7.73 -2.62
N GLU A 118 -4.79 -8.35 -3.31
CA GLU A 118 -4.89 -9.80 -3.56
C GLU A 118 -4.88 -10.55 -2.23
N ASP A 119 -5.95 -11.30 -1.98
CA ASP A 119 -6.07 -12.26 -0.89
C ASP A 119 -6.53 -13.60 -1.45
N ALA A 120 -5.61 -14.57 -1.44
CA ALA A 120 -5.83 -15.91 -1.98
C ALA A 120 -6.87 -16.73 -1.20
N SER A 121 -7.33 -16.24 -0.03
CA SER A 121 -8.36 -16.90 0.78
C SER A 121 -9.79 -16.51 0.40
N LEU A 122 -9.97 -15.47 -0.42
CA LEU A 122 -11.29 -14.96 -0.78
C LEU A 122 -11.98 -15.77 -1.88
N GLN A 123 -13.32 -15.69 -1.89
CA GLN A 123 -14.13 -16.22 -2.97
C GLN A 123 -13.80 -15.47 -4.29
N LYS A 124 -13.93 -16.16 -5.43
CA LYS A 124 -13.49 -15.64 -6.74
C LYS A 124 -14.15 -14.31 -7.15
N ASP A 125 -15.33 -14.02 -6.60
CA ASP A 125 -16.18 -12.84 -6.82
C ASP A 125 -16.05 -11.78 -5.71
N THR A 126 -15.14 -11.96 -4.76
CA THR A 126 -14.88 -10.99 -3.69
C THR A 126 -13.58 -10.24 -3.98
N ARG A 127 -13.59 -8.93 -3.75
CA ARG A 127 -12.49 -8.00 -3.97
C ARG A 127 -12.27 -7.20 -2.71
N VAL A 128 -11.03 -7.02 -2.30
CA VAL A 128 -10.68 -6.12 -1.19
C VAL A 128 -10.21 -4.82 -1.77
N PHE A 129 -10.87 -3.74 -1.39
CA PHE A 129 -10.58 -2.40 -1.87
C PHE A 129 -10.06 -1.54 -0.73
N ALA A 130 -8.84 -1.02 -0.89
CA ALA A 130 -8.30 0.00 0.00
C ALA A 130 -8.56 1.37 -0.61
N ILE A 131 -9.14 2.26 0.20
CA ILE A 131 -9.70 3.56 -0.15
C ILE A 131 -8.93 4.60 0.67
N ALA A 132 -8.21 5.51 0.02
CA ALA A 132 -7.38 6.51 0.70
C ALA A 132 -7.64 7.94 0.20
N ASN A 133 -7.59 8.92 1.11
CA ASN A 133 -7.73 10.34 0.78
C ASN A 133 -7.00 11.21 1.83
N VAL A 134 -6.51 12.38 1.44
CA VAL A 134 -5.61 13.24 2.24
C VAL A 134 -6.30 14.14 3.27
N ALA A 135 -7.59 14.40 3.08
CA ALA A 135 -8.54 15.11 3.95
C ALA A 135 -9.43 15.98 3.06
N THR A 136 -10.75 15.87 3.21
CA THR A 136 -11.72 16.71 2.50
C THR A 136 -12.86 17.11 3.43
N GLU A 137 -13.66 18.10 3.03
CA GLU A 137 -14.84 18.49 3.81
C GLU A 137 -15.97 17.47 3.75
N GLU A 138 -15.89 16.54 2.80
CA GLU A 138 -16.84 15.46 2.60
C GLU A 138 -16.82 14.49 3.78
N THR A 139 -17.99 13.92 4.05
CA THR A 139 -18.19 12.92 5.12
C THR A 139 -18.65 11.58 4.57
N LYS A 140 -18.76 11.49 3.24
CA LYS A 140 -19.20 10.31 2.52
C LYS A 140 -18.22 10.02 1.40
N CYS A 141 -18.15 8.75 1.00
CA CYS A 141 -17.42 8.32 -0.18
C CYS A 141 -18.26 7.27 -0.90
N SER A 142 -18.53 7.49 -2.19
CA SER A 142 -19.27 6.56 -3.05
C SER A 142 -18.31 5.59 -3.74
N ILE A 143 -18.60 4.29 -3.69
CA ILE A 143 -17.80 3.24 -4.33
C ILE A 143 -18.60 2.64 -5.48
N PHE A 144 -17.96 2.51 -6.64
CA PHE A 144 -18.57 1.96 -7.84
C PHE A 144 -17.78 0.80 -8.43
N GLU A 145 -18.50 -0.03 -9.16
CA GLU A 145 -17.99 -1.09 -10.01
C GLU A 145 -17.98 -0.61 -11.46
N ILE A 146 -16.82 -0.66 -12.11
CA ILE A 146 -16.62 -0.32 -13.52
C ILE A 146 -16.31 -1.60 -14.30
N ASP A 147 -16.89 -1.72 -15.49
CA ASP A 147 -16.45 -2.66 -16.50
C ASP A 147 -15.19 -2.12 -17.18
N PRO A 148 -14.00 -2.72 -17.00
CA PRO A 148 -12.78 -2.20 -17.61
C PRO A 148 -12.76 -2.27 -19.14
N GLU A 149 -13.61 -3.12 -19.76
CA GLU A 149 -13.63 -3.29 -21.22
C GLU A 149 -14.41 -2.15 -21.88
N THR A 150 -15.48 -1.69 -21.23
CA THR A 150 -16.37 -0.64 -21.75
C THR A 150 -16.20 0.71 -21.05
N ASN A 151 -15.47 0.75 -19.92
CA ASN A 151 -15.40 1.86 -18.97
C ASN A 151 -16.77 2.34 -18.44
N GLN A 152 -17.80 1.50 -18.53
CA GLN A 152 -19.13 1.85 -18.03
C GLN A 152 -19.28 1.53 -16.54
N TYR A 153 -20.00 2.38 -15.82
CA TYR A 153 -20.34 2.15 -14.42
C TYR A 153 -21.48 1.13 -14.34
N ILE A 154 -21.17 -0.04 -13.78
CA ILE A 154 -22.10 -1.18 -13.70
C ILE A 154 -23.02 -1.05 -12.48
N ASN A 155 -22.48 -0.60 -11.34
CA ASN A 155 -23.20 -0.58 -10.08
C ASN A 155 -22.56 0.36 -9.06
N ARG A 156 -23.39 1.00 -8.21
CA ARG A 156 -22.92 1.57 -6.95
C ARG A 156 -22.86 0.46 -5.90
N LEU A 157 -21.67 0.19 -5.39
CA LEU A 157 -21.44 -0.88 -4.41
C LEU A 157 -21.74 -0.43 -2.98
N ASP A 158 -21.39 0.82 -2.64
CA ASP A 158 -21.47 1.31 -1.27
C ASP A 158 -21.42 2.84 -1.20
N ILE A 159 -21.85 3.39 -0.07
CA ILE A 159 -21.58 4.75 0.37
C ILE A 159 -21.10 4.65 1.82
N ILE A 160 -19.82 4.90 2.04
CA ILE A 160 -19.20 4.78 3.36
C ILE A 160 -19.10 6.13 4.07
N ASP A 161 -19.15 6.12 5.40
CA ASP A 161 -18.75 7.27 6.22
C ASP A 161 -17.23 7.45 6.18
N VAL A 162 -16.78 8.68 5.99
CA VAL A 162 -15.36 9.07 6.02
C VAL A 162 -15.13 10.22 6.99
N PRO A 163 -13.95 10.32 7.62
CA PRO A 163 -13.69 11.38 8.59
C PRO A 163 -13.52 12.74 7.90
N LYS A 164 -14.28 13.73 8.36
CA LYS A 164 -14.18 15.11 7.89
C LYS A 164 -12.80 15.70 8.21
N ASN A 165 -12.19 16.36 7.22
CA ASN A 165 -10.94 17.12 7.34
C ASN A 165 -9.78 16.30 7.93
N GLN A 166 -9.76 14.98 7.73
CA GLN A 166 -8.68 14.11 8.19
C GLN A 166 -8.29 13.11 7.10
N PRO A 167 -6.98 12.84 6.92
CA PRO A 167 -6.54 11.78 6.04
C PRO A 167 -7.03 10.42 6.54
N TYR A 168 -7.35 9.52 5.62
CA TYR A 168 -7.80 8.18 5.97
C TYR A 168 -7.32 7.11 5.00
N ILE A 169 -7.28 5.88 5.52
CA ILE A 169 -7.23 4.65 4.73
C ILE A 169 -8.31 3.72 5.29
N ILE A 170 -9.32 3.41 4.47
CA ILE A 170 -10.41 2.48 4.78
C ILE A 170 -10.24 1.25 3.89
N VAL A 171 -10.45 0.06 4.44
CA VAL A 171 -10.40 -1.19 3.67
C VAL A 171 -11.74 -1.88 3.78
N LYS A 172 -12.30 -2.25 2.63
CA LYS A 172 -13.61 -2.89 2.51
C LYS A 172 -13.55 -4.08 1.57
N GLU A 173 -14.42 -5.05 1.82
CA GLU A 173 -14.63 -6.19 0.94
C GLU A 173 -15.93 -6.00 0.17
N TYR A 174 -15.85 -6.16 -1.15
CA TYR A 174 -16.99 -6.03 -2.05
C TYR A 174 -17.16 -7.30 -2.88
N LYS A 175 -18.41 -7.71 -3.05
CA LYS A 175 -18.77 -8.70 -4.06
C LYS A 175 -19.00 -7.99 -5.38
N THR A 176 -18.27 -8.41 -6.41
CA THR A 176 -18.37 -7.83 -7.75
C THR A 176 -19.21 -8.72 -8.65
N LYS A 177 -19.89 -8.12 -9.62
CA LYS A 177 -20.65 -8.85 -10.65
C LYS A 177 -19.73 -9.56 -11.63
N SER A 178 -18.53 -9.03 -11.88
CA SER A 178 -17.51 -9.65 -12.73
C SER A 178 -16.17 -9.79 -12.00
N LYS A 179 -15.36 -10.76 -12.45
CA LYS A 179 -13.99 -10.94 -11.95
C LYS A 179 -13.02 -9.89 -12.47
N ASN A 180 -13.37 -9.26 -13.59
CA ASN A 180 -12.51 -8.24 -14.18
C ASN A 180 -12.90 -6.84 -13.72
N SER A 181 -13.96 -6.71 -12.91
CA SER A 181 -14.45 -5.41 -12.48
C SER A 181 -13.37 -4.60 -11.77
N VAL A 182 -13.28 -3.33 -12.16
CA VAL A 182 -12.43 -2.35 -11.48
C VAL A 182 -13.30 -1.60 -10.48
N LEU A 183 -12.72 -1.31 -9.32
CA LEU A 183 -13.39 -0.53 -8.29
C LEU A 183 -12.84 0.89 -8.32
N ILE A 184 -13.75 1.86 -8.28
CA ILE A 184 -13.42 3.28 -8.18
C ILE A 184 -14.15 3.88 -6.99
N ALA A 185 -13.56 4.89 -6.38
CA ALA A 185 -14.18 5.65 -5.32
C ALA A 185 -14.18 7.14 -5.65
N TYR A 186 -15.26 7.80 -5.25
CA TYR A 186 -15.43 9.25 -5.34
C TYR A 186 -15.63 9.82 -3.96
N ASP A 187 -15.11 11.04 -3.78
CA ASP A 187 -15.40 11.82 -2.60
C ASP A 187 -16.84 12.34 -2.65
N GLY A 188 -17.55 12.29 -1.52
CA GLY A 188 -18.96 12.67 -1.42
C GLY A 188 -19.97 11.61 -1.86
N ILE A 189 -21.23 12.03 -2.01
CA ILE A 189 -22.33 11.21 -2.52
C ILE A 189 -22.49 11.49 -4.02
N VAL A 190 -22.12 10.49 -4.83
CA VAL A 190 -22.33 10.50 -6.28
C VAL A 190 -23.46 9.54 -6.65
N GLU A 191 -24.33 9.96 -7.57
CA GLU A 191 -25.39 9.13 -8.15
C GLU A 191 -24.91 8.43 -9.43
N LEU A 192 -25.32 7.19 -9.63
CA LEU A 192 -24.88 6.38 -10.77
C LEU A 192 -25.33 6.98 -12.11
N GLU A 193 -26.51 7.59 -12.12
CA GLU A 193 -27.10 8.24 -13.29
C GLU A 193 -26.27 9.43 -13.77
N GLN A 194 -25.59 10.14 -12.85
CA GLN A 194 -24.72 11.27 -13.21
C GLN A 194 -23.50 10.77 -13.97
N LEU A 195 -22.90 9.66 -13.53
CA LEU A 195 -21.69 9.08 -14.12
C LEU A 195 -21.92 8.47 -15.51
N ASN A 196 -23.10 7.90 -15.75
CA ASN A 196 -23.45 7.32 -17.04
C ASN A 196 -24.05 8.33 -18.04
N ALA A 197 -24.38 9.56 -17.60
CA ALA A 197 -24.87 10.62 -18.49
C ALA A 197 -23.76 11.38 -19.23
N GLU A 198 -22.50 11.18 -18.83
CA GLU A 198 -21.32 11.81 -19.43
C GLU A 198 -20.72 11.02 -20.62
N TYR A 199 -21.35 9.92 -21.04
CA TYR A 199 -20.93 9.05 -22.15
C TYR A 199 -22.00 8.93 -23.25
#